data_AF-A0A9D8P519-F1
#
_entry.id   AF-A0A9D8P519-F1
#
_cell.length_a   1.000
_cell.length_b   1.000
_cell.length_c   1.000
_cell.angle_alpha   90.00
_cell.angle_beta   90.00
_cell.angle_gamma   90.00
#
_symmetry.space_group_name_H-M   'P 1'
#
loop_
_entity.id
_entity.type
_entity.pdbx_description
1 polymer ?
#
loop_
_entity_poly.entity_id
_entity_poly.type
_entity_poly.pdbx_seq_one_letter_code
_entity_poly.pdbx_strand_id
1 'polypeptide(L)'
;MQKLTEENYDHSVLVFRDRQAGISEIYDPERDSFSYNAYCLEKKLMKELFTCEYDFLTDALEVINEEFGSWDLESFDKKGCGSCVAKK
;
A
#
# COMPACT_ATOMS: atom_id res chain seq x y z
N MET A 1 1.53 -5.32 16.85
CA MET A 1 1.43 -4.50 15.62
C MET A 1 2.45 -5.03 14.63
N GLN A 2 2.05 -5.23 13.38
CA GLN A 2 2.92 -5.77 12.32
C GLN A 2 3.29 -4.64 11.36
N LYS A 3 4.52 -4.68 10.85
CA LYS A 3 5.08 -3.71 9.89
C LYS A 3 4.84 -4.18 8.44
N LEU A 4 4.92 -3.25 7.50
CA LEU A 4 5.05 -3.60 6.09
C LEU A 4 6.46 -4.15 5.83
N THR A 5 6.56 -5.17 5.01
CA THR A 5 7.79 -5.85 4.63
C THR A 5 7.81 -6.09 3.13
N GLU A 6 8.97 -6.44 2.57
CA GLU A 6 9.12 -6.83 1.16
C GLU A 6 8.19 -8.00 0.76
N GLU A 7 7.79 -8.83 1.72
CA GLU A 7 6.91 -9.97 1.49
C GLU A 7 5.43 -9.58 1.46
N ASN A 8 5.05 -8.43 2.04
CA ASN A 8 3.64 -8.11 2.28
C ASN A 8 3.14 -6.73 1.85
N TYR A 9 4.02 -5.89 1.33
CA TYR A 9 3.69 -4.51 0.98
C TYR A 9 2.68 -4.40 -0.17
N ASP A 10 2.59 -5.41 -1.03
CA ASP A 10 1.70 -5.47 -2.18
C ASP A 10 0.26 -5.87 -1.81
N HIS A 11 0.10 -6.66 -0.74
CA HIS A 11 -1.18 -7.22 -0.31
C HIS A 11 -1.66 -6.70 1.04
N SER A 12 -0.92 -5.77 1.66
CA SER A 12 -1.26 -5.19 2.96
C SER A 12 -1.14 -3.66 2.97
N VAL A 13 -1.94 -3.03 3.84
CA VAL A 13 -1.84 -1.61 4.19
C VAL A 13 -1.87 -1.42 5.69
N LEU A 14 -1.32 -0.30 6.10
CA LEU A 14 -1.43 0.25 7.43
C LEU A 14 -2.71 1.09 7.50
N VAL A 15 -3.54 0.87 8.52
CA VAL A 15 -4.85 1.51 8.67
C VAL A 15 -4.98 2.16 10.04
N PHE A 16 -5.46 3.40 10.03
CA PHE A 16 -5.83 4.12 11.25
C PHE A 16 -7.09 4.94 11.01
N ARG A 17 -8.20 4.52 11.64
CA ARG A 17 -9.53 5.13 11.45
C ARG A 17 -9.91 5.13 9.96
N ASP A 18 -10.22 6.30 9.41
CA ASP A 18 -10.59 6.49 8.01
C ASP A 18 -9.37 6.69 7.08
N ARG A 19 -8.15 6.39 7.52
CA ARG A 19 -6.93 6.54 6.71
C ARG A 19 -6.30 5.19 6.39
N GLN A 20 -5.62 5.13 5.25
CA GLN A 20 -4.72 4.03 4.91
C GLN A 20 -3.40 4.57 4.39
N ALA A 21 -2.33 3.84 4.70
CA ALA A 21 -0.99 4.10 4.23
C ALA A 21 -0.37 2.80 3.70
N GLY A 22 0.35 2.87 2.60
CA GLY A 22 0.94 1.71 1.94
C GLY A 22 1.97 2.12 0.91
N ILE A 23 2.45 1.13 0.14
CA ILE A 23 3.39 1.33 -0.96
C ILE A 23 2.72 0.85 -2.25
N SER A 24 2.85 1.61 -3.32
CA SER A 24 2.44 1.22 -4.67
C SER A 24 3.62 1.25 -5.62
N GLU A 25 3.73 0.25 -6.49
CA GLU A 25 4.70 0.25 -7.58
C GLU A 25 4.19 1.10 -8.75
N ILE A 26 5.09 1.91 -9.31
CA ILE A 26 4.84 2.74 -10.48
C ILE A 26 5.81 2.30 -11.56
N TYR A 27 5.29 1.93 -12.73
CA TYR A 27 6.11 1.60 -13.89
C TYR A 27 6.21 2.80 -14.83
N ASP A 28 7.44 3.24 -15.13
CA ASP A 28 7.74 4.25 -16.13
C ASP A 28 8.18 3.55 -17.45
N PRO A 29 7.34 3.57 -18.50
CA PRO A 29 7.65 2.93 -19.78
C PRO A 29 8.70 3.68 -20.60
N GLU A 30 8.95 4.96 -20.34
CA GLU A 30 9.97 5.73 -21.07
C GLU A 30 11.38 5.36 -20.61
N ARG A 31 11.52 5.08 -19.31
CA ARG A 31 12.78 4.70 -18.68
C ARG A 31 12.95 3.20 -18.51
N ASP A 32 11.90 2.42 -18.78
CA ASP A 32 11.81 0.99 -18.52
C ASP A 32 12.23 0.64 -17.08
N SER A 33 11.69 1.39 -16.12
CA SER A 33 12.06 1.30 -14.71
C SER A 33 10.84 1.34 -13.80
N PHE A 34 10.96 0.71 -12.63
CA PHE A 34 9.98 0.79 -11.56
C PHE A 34 10.44 1.79 -10.49
N SER A 35 9.49 2.50 -9.92
CA SER A 35 9.64 3.27 -8.69
C SER A 35 8.56 2.86 -7.67
N TYR A 36 8.77 3.22 -6.42
CA TYR A 36 7.93 2.87 -5.29
C TYR A 36 7.38 4.14 -4.65
N ASN A 37 6.07 4.28 -4.63
CA ASN A 37 5.41 5.41 -3.98
C ASN A 37 4.87 4.99 -2.62
N ALA A 38 5.43 5.56 -1.55
CA ALA A 38 4.87 5.49 -0.22
C ALA A 38 3.76 6.53 -0.09
N TYR A 39 2.53 6.09 0.18
CA TYR A 39 1.35 6.95 0.20
C TYR A 39 0.60 6.87 1.53
N CYS A 40 -0.14 7.94 1.84
CA CYS A 40 -1.20 7.95 2.85
C CYS A 40 -2.41 8.70 2.29
N LEU A 41 -3.59 8.12 2.41
CA LEU A 41 -4.83 8.73 1.93
C LEU A 41 -5.96 8.61 2.95
N GLU A 42 -6.88 9.57 2.88
CA GLU A 42 -8.15 9.53 3.58
C GLU A 42 -9.19 8.81 2.71
N LYS A 43 -9.77 7.73 3.22
CA LYS A 43 -10.60 6.76 2.49
C LYS A 43 -11.94 7.35 2.03
N LYS A 44 -12.54 8.29 2.76
CA LYS A 44 -13.89 8.83 2.43
C LYS A 44 -13.84 9.84 1.30
N LEU A 45 -12.83 10.71 1.29
CA LEU A 45 -12.65 11.76 0.29
C LEU A 45 -11.68 11.34 -0.81
N MET A 46 -11.04 10.17 -0.67
CA MET A 46 -9.97 9.70 -1.55
C MET A 46 -8.88 10.76 -1.72
N LYS A 47 -8.58 11.47 -0.63
CA LYS A 47 -7.65 12.59 -0.62
C LYS A 47 -6.29 12.10 -0.17
N GLU A 48 -5.28 12.35 -0.99
CA GLU A 48 -3.88 12.13 -0.63
C GLU A 48 -3.46 13.11 0.48
N LEU A 49 -2.88 12.56 1.54
CA LEU A 49 -2.35 13.29 2.69
C LEU A 49 -0.82 13.28 2.69
N PHE A 50 -0.23 12.25 2.10
CA PHE A 50 1.21 12.06 1.95
C PHE A 50 1.46 11.23 0.70
N THR A 51 2.50 11.59 -0.05
CA THR A 51 3.03 10.81 -1.17
C THR A 51 4.51 11.12 -1.30
N CYS A 52 5.32 10.09 -1.46
CA CYS A 52 6.74 10.24 -1.71
C CYS A 52 7.23 9.05 -2.55
N GLU A 53 7.93 9.36 -3.65
CA GLU A 53 8.45 8.38 -4.59
C GLU A 53 9.92 8.06 -4.29
N TYR A 54 10.26 6.78 -4.40
CA TYR A 54 11.59 6.23 -4.19
C TYR A 54 11.97 5.30 -5.32
N ASP A 55 13.25 5.26 -5.66
CA ASP A 55 13.76 4.32 -6.67
C ASP A 55 13.88 2.89 -6.11
N PHE A 56 13.97 2.74 -4.78
CA PHE A 56 14.14 1.45 -4.11
C PHE A 56 13.01 1.16 -3.12
N LEU A 57 12.53 -0.09 -3.13
CA LEU A 57 11.50 -0.57 -2.21
C LEU A 57 11.90 -0.42 -0.74
N THR A 58 13.17 -0.63 -0.42
CA THR A 58 13.70 -0.54 0.95
C THR A 58 13.48 0.85 1.54
N ASP A 59 13.67 1.89 0.73
CA ASP A 59 13.56 3.28 1.16
C ASP A 59 12.08 3.65 1.42
N ALA A 60 11.19 3.20 0.52
CA ALA A 60 9.75 3.33 0.71
C ALA A 60 9.27 2.59 1.97
N LEU A 61 9.80 1.38 2.23
CA LEU A 61 9.49 0.58 3.41
C LEU A 61 9.99 1.20 4.71
N GLU A 62 11.17 1.81 4.71
CA GLU A 62 11.69 2.52 5.87
C GLU A 62 10.75 3.66 6.24
N VAL A 63 10.45 4.54 5.28
CA VAL A 63 9.63 5.73 5.49
C VAL A 63 8.20 5.37 5.91
N ILE A 64 7.56 4.41 5.24
CA ILE A 64 6.18 4.03 5.60
C ILE A 64 6.09 3.45 7.01
N ASN A 65 7.10 2.69 7.43
CA ASN A 65 7.12 2.07 8.75
C ASN A 65 7.55 3.05 9.85
N GLU A 66 8.37 4.05 9.54
CA GLU A 66 8.70 5.15 10.45
C GLU A 66 7.48 6.04 10.71
N GLU A 67 6.79 6.46 9.65
CA GLU A 67 5.65 7.38 9.74
C GLU A 67 4.38 6.69 10.26
N PHE A 68 4.09 5.47 9.78
CA PHE A 68 2.80 4.81 9.98
C PHE A 68 2.91 3.42 10.63
N GLY A 69 4.09 2.93 10.99
CA GLY A 69 4.28 1.57 11.53
C GLY A 69 3.63 1.30 12.89
N SER A 70 2.99 2.31 13.50
CA SER A 70 2.13 2.18 14.68
C SER A 70 0.67 1.90 14.35
N TRP A 71 0.29 1.89 13.08
CA TRP A 71 -1.07 1.63 12.61
C TRP A 71 -1.36 0.12 12.53
N ASP A 72 -2.63 -0.23 12.35
CA ASP A 72 -3.02 -1.63 12.23
C ASP A 72 -2.77 -2.14 10.81
N LEU A 73 -2.13 -3.31 10.69
CA LEU A 73 -1.91 -3.95 9.40
C LEU A 73 -3.18 -4.68 8.95
N GLU A 74 -3.70 -4.30 7.79
CA GLU A 74 -4.85 -4.95 7.14
C GLU A 74 -4.43 -5.49 5.78
N SER A 75 -4.75 -6.75 5.50
CA SER A 75 -4.60 -7.31 4.17
C SER A 75 -5.78 -6.90 3.27
N PHE A 76 -5.48 -6.48 2.05
CA PHE A 76 -6.47 -6.25 1.00
C PHE A 76 -7.09 -7.55 0.47
N ASP A 77 -6.43 -8.68 0.68
CA ASP A 77 -6.85 -10.00 0.21
C ASP A 77 -8.05 -10.56 1.00
N LYS A 78 -8.68 -9.73 1.85
CA LYS A 78 -10.00 -9.99 2.46
C LYS A 78 -11.16 -9.86 1.46
N LYS A 79 -10.96 -10.32 0.22
CA LYS A 79 -12.04 -10.73 -0.69
C LYS A 79 -11.76 -12.11 -1.25
N GLY A 80 -12.12 -13.11 -0.45
CA GLY A 80 -12.83 -14.25 -1.03
C GLY A 80 -13.96 -13.69 -1.91
N CYS A 81 -13.81 -13.80 -3.22
CA CYS A 81 -14.87 -13.54 -4.18
C CYS A 81 -15.97 -14.59 -3.97
N GLY A 82 -16.88 -14.34 -3.01
CA GLY A 82 -18.05 -15.16 -2.75
C GLY A 82 -19.15 -15.04 -3.82
N SER A 83 -18.82 -14.63 -5.06
CA SER A 83 -19.80 -14.50 -6.15
C SER A 83 -19.15 -14.51 -7.54
N CYS A 84 -18.33 -15.53 -7.82
CA CYS A 84 -18.17 -16.01 -9.19
C CYS A 84 -18.53 -17.50 -9.27
N VAL A 85 -19.75 -17.84 -8.82
CA VAL A 85 -20.44 -19.03 -9.30
C VAL A 85 -20.95 -18.69 -10.71
N ALA A 86 -20.06 -18.79 -11.70
CA ALA A 86 -20.49 -18.93 -13.08
C ALA A 86 -21.25 -20.26 -13.17
N LYS A 87 -22.59 -20.20 -13.06
CA LYS A 87 -23.44 -21.34 -13.38
C LYS A 87 -23.17 -21.74 -14.84
N LYS A 88 -22.68 -22.94 -15.05
CA LYS A 88 -22.84 -23.69 -16.30
C LYS A 88 -23.67 -24.93 -15.99
#